data_AF-A0A959HCM8-F1
#
_entry.id   AF-A0A959HCM8-F1
#
_cell.length_a   1.000
_cell.length_b   1.000
_cell.length_c   1.000
_cell.angle_alpha   90.00
_cell.angle_beta   90.00
_cell.angle_gamma   90.00
#
_symmetry.space_group_name_H-M   'P 1'
#
loop_
_entity.id
_entity.type
_entity.pdbx_description
1 polymer ?
#
loop_
_entity_poly.entity_id
_entity_poly.type
_entity_poly.pdbx_seq_one_letter_code
_entity_poly.pdbx_strand_id
1 'polypeptide(L)'
;EEILFRGFLAKRLISVLGYQWGNVLQAAIFGAVHLLLFISLGTGLPFLAFIFAFTALGAYVTVYLNEKKADGSIIPGWIAHGLANVVSYSVIGFLM
;
A
#
# COMPACT_ATOMS: atom_id res chain seq x y z
N GLU A 1 -9.14 -0.65 1.76
CA GLU A 1 -7.73 -0.42 2.17
C GLU A 1 -7.45 1.01 2.61
N GLU A 2 -7.79 2.04 1.82
CA GLU A 2 -7.43 3.43 2.13
C GLU A 2 -7.92 3.94 3.48
N ILE A 3 -9.18 3.71 3.84
CA ILE A 3 -9.73 4.20 5.12
C ILE A 3 -8.95 3.64 6.32
N LEU A 4 -8.70 2.34 6.34
CA LEU A 4 -8.00 1.68 7.46
C LEU A 4 -6.51 2.01 7.46
N PHE A 5 -5.82 1.83 6.32
CA PHE A 5 -4.36 1.92 6.29
C PHE A 5 -3.86 3.35 6.19
N ARG A 6 -4.50 4.21 5.38
CA ARG A 6 -4.08 5.59 5.15
C ARG A 6 -4.86 6.57 6.03
N GLY A 7 -6.17 6.36 6.18
CA GLY A 7 -7.05 7.21 6.98
C GLY A 7 -6.88 7.06 8.49
N PHE A 8 -6.55 5.86 8.97
CA PHE A 8 -6.40 5.58 10.40
C PHE A 8 -4.97 5.20 10.79
N LEU A 9 -4.45 4.07 10.29
CA LEU A 9 -3.18 3.51 10.76
C LEU A 9 -2.00 4.44 10.47
N ALA A 10 -1.86 4.94 9.24
CA ALA A 10 -0.79 5.87 8.86
C ALA A 10 -0.84 7.12 9.74
N LYS A 11 -2.01 7.76 9.86
CA LYS A 11 -2.16 8.97 10.69
C LYS A 11 -1.80 8.72 12.15
N ARG A 12 -2.22 7.59 12.71
CA ARG A 12 -1.88 7.23 14.09
C ARG A 12 -0.37 7.02 14.27
N LEU A 13 0.26 6.25 13.39
CA LEU A 13 1.70 5.99 13.45
C LEU A 13 2.51 7.27 13.22
N ILE A 14 2.10 8.12 12.28
CA ILE A 14 2.72 9.43 12.04
C ILE A 14 2.59 10.34 13.25
N SER A 15 1.45 10.34 13.94
CA SER A 15 1.24 11.16 15.14
C SER A 15 2.14 10.76 16.31
N VAL A 16 2.57 9.50 16.38
CA VAL A 16 3.38 8.96 17.48
C VAL A 16 4.87 8.93 17.14
N LEU A 17 5.22 8.57 15.90
CA LEU A 17 6.61 8.30 15.47
C LEU A 17 7.18 9.38 14.54
N GLY A 18 6.36 10.37 14.16
CA GLY A 18 6.69 11.32 13.10
C GLY A 18 6.48 10.72 11.70
N TYR A 19 6.51 11.59 10.69
CA TYR A 19 6.16 11.22 9.31
C TYR A 19 7.02 10.08 8.75
N GLN A 20 8.34 10.16 8.90
CA GLN A 20 9.27 9.20 8.29
C GLN A 20 9.03 7.78 8.82
N TRP A 21 9.14 7.60 10.13
CA TRP A 21 8.97 6.28 10.76
C TRP A 21 7.53 5.80 10.74
N GLY A 22 6.55 6.72 10.86
CA GLY A 22 5.14 6.37 10.77
C GLY A 22 4.76 5.83 9.39
N ASN A 23 5.24 6.44 8.31
CA ASN A 23 4.98 5.98 6.95
C ASN A 23 5.70 4.65 6.66
N VAL A 24 7.00 4.54 7.01
CA VAL A 24 7.76 3.29 6.82
C VAL A 24 7.09 2.11 7.54
N LEU A 25 6.69 2.29 8.80
CA LEU A 25 6.06 1.23 9.57
C LEU A 25 4.67 0.85 9.00
N GLN A 26 3.85 1.84 8.61
CA GLN A 26 2.57 1.54 7.99
C GLN A 26 2.74 0.77 6.67
N ALA A 27 3.67 1.20 5.82
CA ALA A 27 3.98 0.56 4.55
C ALA A 27 4.46 -0.89 4.75
N ALA A 28 5.33 -1.13 5.74
CA ALA A 28 5.79 -2.47 6.09
C ALA A 28 4.64 -3.36 6.57
N ILE A 29 3.75 -2.86 7.43
CA ILE A 29 2.56 -3.59 7.89
C ILE A 29 1.66 -3.95 6.70
N PHE A 30 1.42 -3.01 5.80
CA PHE A 30 0.59 -3.24 4.62
C PHE A 30 1.21 -4.30 3.69
N GLY A 31 2.52 -4.23 3.45
CA GLY A 31 3.23 -5.25 2.68
C GLY A 31 3.22 -6.63 3.34
N ALA A 32 3.34 -6.68 4.68
CA ALA A 32 3.27 -7.93 5.42
C ALA A 32 1.89 -8.58 5.33
N VAL A 33 0.80 -7.81 5.42
CA VAL A 33 -0.56 -8.32 5.21
C VAL A 33 -0.69 -8.97 3.82
N HIS A 34 -0.17 -8.32 2.77
CA HIS A 34 -0.21 -8.88 1.42
C HIS A 34 0.65 -10.14 1.30
N LEU A 35 1.86 -10.15 1.86
CA LEU A 35 2.70 -11.34 1.89
C LEU A 35 1.97 -12.52 2.57
N LEU A 36 1.30 -12.28 3.70
CA LEU A 36 0.53 -13.31 4.41
C LEU A 36 -0.68 -13.83 3.61
N LEU A 37 -1.31 -12.99 2.78
CA LEU A 37 -2.40 -13.43 1.90
C LEU A 37 -1.90 -14.35 0.77
N PHE A 38 -0.67 -14.15 0.29
CA PHE A 38 -0.13 -14.90 -0.85
C PHE A 38 0.74 -16.09 -0.45
N ILE A 39 1.17 -16.18 0.82
CA ILE A 39 2.03 -17.28 1.30
C ILE A 39 1.38 -18.65 1.14
N SER A 40 0.04 -18.73 1.25
CA SER A 40 -0.72 -19.98 1.11
C SER A 40 -0.82 -20.48 -0.33
N LEU A 41 -0.43 -19.68 -1.32
CA LEU A 41 -0.48 -20.08 -2.74
C LEU A 41 0.70 -20.98 -3.15
N GLY A 42 1.59 -21.35 -2.22
CA GLY A 42 2.72 -22.23 -2.49
C GLY A 42 3.79 -21.61 -3.41
N THR A 43 3.79 -20.28 -3.56
CA THR A 43 4.72 -19.54 -4.41
C THR A 43 6.11 -19.45 -3.77
N GLY A 44 7.16 -19.46 -4.59
CA GLY A 44 8.54 -19.39 -4.10
C GLY A 44 8.91 -18.05 -3.44
N LEU A 45 10.00 -18.05 -2.66
CA LEU A 45 10.52 -16.88 -1.94
C LEU A 45 10.67 -15.60 -2.81
N PRO A 46 11.17 -15.65 -4.07
CA PRO A 46 11.29 -14.46 -4.90
C PRO A 46 9.95 -13.78 -5.17
N PHE A 47 8.88 -14.56 -5.37
CA PHE A 47 7.53 -14.02 -5.59
C PHE A 47 6.99 -13.35 -4.33
N LEU A 48 7.16 -13.97 -3.16
CA LEU A 48 6.72 -13.40 -1.89
C LEU A 48 7.48 -12.10 -1.57
N ALA A 49 8.79 -12.07 -1.81
CA ALA A 49 9.60 -10.86 -1.65
C ALA A 49 9.14 -9.74 -2.59
N PHE A 50 8.81 -10.07 -3.84
CA PHE A 50 8.25 -9.13 -4.80
C PHE A 50 6.89 -8.57 -4.33
N ILE A 51 5.96 -9.42 -3.90
CA ILE A 51 4.65 -8.98 -3.39
C ILE A 51 4.80 -8.04 -2.20
N PHE A 52 5.65 -8.40 -1.22
CA PHE A 52 5.93 -7.54 -0.07
C PHE A 52 6.47 -6.17 -0.51
N ALA A 53 7.54 -6.16 -1.31
CA ALA A 53 8.21 -4.94 -1.71
C ALA A 53 7.30 -4.03 -2.56
N PHE A 54 6.57 -4.61 -3.51
CA PHE A 54 5.68 -3.87 -4.41
C PHE A 54 4.52 -3.21 -3.65
N THR A 55 3.85 -3.97 -2.79
CA THR A 55 2.70 -3.46 -2.01
C THR A 55 3.14 -2.46 -0.93
N ALA A 56 4.27 -2.70 -0.26
CA ALA A 56 4.84 -1.75 0.70
C ALA A 56 5.24 -0.43 0.03
N LEU A 57 5.92 -0.49 -1.13
CA LEU A 57 6.30 0.71 -1.88
C LEU A 57 5.06 1.49 -2.33
N GLY A 58 4.05 0.79 -2.85
CA GLY A 58 2.76 1.40 -3.21
C GLY A 58 2.13 2.14 -2.03
N ALA A 59 2.04 1.49 -0.86
CA ALA A 59 1.50 2.12 0.35
C ALA A 59 2.31 3.35 0.79
N TYR A 60 3.63 3.27 0.77
CA TYR A 60 4.51 4.38 1.13
C TYR A 60 4.26 5.61 0.23
N VAL A 61 4.18 5.38 -1.08
CA VAL A 61 3.92 6.44 -2.07
C VAL A 61 2.52 7.01 -1.89
N THR A 62 1.50 6.19 -1.63
CA THR A 62 0.13 6.69 -1.37
C THR A 62 0.09 7.61 -0.15
N VAL A 63 0.74 7.24 0.96
CA VAL A 63 0.82 8.10 2.15
C VAL A 63 1.59 9.39 1.86
N TYR A 64 2.68 9.31 1.09
CA TYR A 64 3.39 10.51 0.66
C TYR A 64 2.48 11.45 -0.12
N LEU A 65 1.72 10.95 -1.09
CA LEU A 65 0.78 11.77 -1.86
C LEU A 65 -0.29 12.38 -0.94
N ASN A 66 -0.89 11.58 -0.06
CA ASN A 66 -1.92 12.06 0.85
C ASN A 66 -1.40 13.16 1.79
N GLU A 67 -0.30 12.89 2.50
CA GLU A 67 0.18 13.76 3.57
C GLU A 67 1.07 14.92 3.08
N LYS A 68 1.76 14.78 1.94
CA LYS A 68 2.67 15.80 1.41
C LYS A 68 2.17 16.54 0.18
N LYS A 69 1.16 16.00 -0.52
CA LYS A 69 0.65 16.60 -1.77
C LYS A 69 -0.85 16.88 -1.74
N ALA A 70 -1.58 16.40 -0.74
CA ALA A 70 -3.03 16.54 -0.64
C ALA A 70 -3.53 16.95 0.75
N ASP A 71 -2.68 17.59 1.56
CA ASP A 71 -3.01 18.10 2.90
C ASP A 71 -3.67 17.05 3.82
N GLY A 72 -3.19 15.82 3.73
CA GLY A 72 -3.69 14.68 4.51
C GLY A 72 -4.98 14.07 3.96
N SER A 73 -5.52 14.55 2.85
CA SER A 73 -6.68 13.94 2.18
C SER A 73 -6.31 12.60 1.58
N ILE A 74 -7.15 11.59 1.81
CA ILE A 74 -6.98 10.26 1.22
C ILE A 74 -7.56 10.16 -0.18
N ILE A 75 -8.35 11.15 -0.64
CA ILE A 75 -9.09 11.06 -1.90
C ILE A 75 -8.15 10.88 -3.10
N PRO A 76 -7.07 11.67 -3.26
CA PRO A 76 -6.18 11.49 -4.41
C PRO A 76 -5.48 10.13 -4.41
N GLY A 77 -4.97 9.68 -3.25
CA GLY A 77 -4.38 8.37 -3.10
C GLY A 77 -5.37 7.23 -3.37
N TRP A 78 -6.64 7.41 -2.97
CA TRP A 78 -7.70 6.43 -3.20
C TRP A 78 -8.06 6.30 -4.68
N ILE A 79 -8.20 7.42 -5.39
CA ILE A 79 -8.42 7.40 -6.83
C ILE A 79 -7.24 6.73 -7.55
N ALA A 80 -6.01 7.11 -7.20
CA ALA A 80 -4.81 6.52 -7.79
C ALA A 80 -4.72 5.01 -7.57
N HIS A 81 -4.99 4.55 -6.35
CA HIS A 81 -4.99 3.13 -6.01
C HIS A 81 -6.13 2.38 -6.73
N GLY A 82 -7.34 2.93 -6.76
CA GLY A 82 -8.47 2.35 -7.50
C GLY A 82 -8.16 2.20 -9.00
N LEU A 83 -7.57 3.24 -9.62
CA LEU A 83 -7.14 3.19 -11.02
C LEU A 83 -6.05 2.16 -11.25
N ALA A 84 -5.06 2.05 -10.37
CA ALA A 84 -4.02 1.04 -10.46
C ALA A 84 -4.63 -0.37 -10.48
N ASN A 85 -5.61 -0.64 -9.61
CA ASN A 85 -6.31 -1.93 -9.57
C ASN A 85 -7.09 -2.20 -10.86
N VAL A 86 -7.83 -1.20 -11.37
CA VAL A 86 -8.56 -1.35 -12.64
C VAL A 86 -7.61 -1.70 -13.78
N VAL A 87 -6.47 -1.02 -13.89
CA VAL A 87 -5.46 -1.29 -14.92
C VAL A 87 -4.86 -2.69 -14.73
N SER A 88 -4.39 -3.03 -13.53
CA SER A 88 -3.76 -4.32 -13.24
C SER A 88 -4.70 -5.50 -13.53
N TYR A 89 -5.95 -5.43 -13.08
CA TYR A 89 -6.92 -6.50 -13.33
C TYR A 89 -7.35 -6.56 -14.79
N SER A 90 -7.41 -5.43 -15.50
CA SER A 90 -7.69 -5.43 -16.94
C SER A 90 -6.55 -6.08 -17.72
N VAL A 91 -5.29 -5.80 -17.37
CA VAL A 91 -4.13 -6.43 -18.00
C VAL A 91 -4.15 -7.94 -17.76
N ILE A 92 -4.36 -8.38 -16.52
CA ILE A 92 -4.43 -9.83 -16.23
C ILE A 92 -5.63 -10.47 -16.94
N GLY A 93 -6.81 -9.84 -16.91
CA GLY A 93 -8.04 -10.44 -17.44
C GLY A 93 -8.18 -10.44 -18.96
N PHE A 94 -7.49 -9.53 -19.67
CA PHE A 94 -7.59 -9.42 -21.13
C PHE A 94 -6.30 -9.74 -21.89
N LEU A 95 -5.12 -9.72 -21.24
CA LEU A 95 -3.82 -9.90 -21.91
C LEU A 95 -3.03 -11.13 -21.44
N MET A 96 -3.45 -11.82 -20.38
CA MET A 96 -2.91 -13.13 -19.97
C MET A 96 -3.95 -14.22 -20.19
#